data_AF-A0A4Y7SIS3-F1
#
_entry.id   AF-A0A4Y7SIS3-F1
#
_cell.length_a   1.000
_cell.length_b   1.000
_cell.length_c   1.000
_cell.angle_alpha   90.00
_cell.angle_beta   90.00
_cell.angle_gamma   90.00
#
_symmetry.space_group_name_H-M   'P 1'
#
loop_
_entity.id
_entity.type
_entity.pdbx_description
1 polymer ?
#
loop_
_entity_poly.entity_id
_entity_poly.type
_entity_poly.pdbx_seq_one_letter_code
_entity_poly.pdbx_strand_id
1 'polypeptide(L)'
;MFARSLAIAASVALFSQVASAANKCVREYTVKAGDICDSISAANNVSTYQLAALNPGTIDPACSNLQPGSSICIGSEGEDCASTYIVQLGNTCEDVYKAAQVNSTIFYLNNPQVNPECTNIYVGEVLCVLNEVRVPPAPGVPIHTAPATTATLANGAPATSTPAVTTTPAAAPTSTKVAEAGDTDEDLPFCDELF
;
A
#
# COMPACT_ATOMS: atom_id res chain seq x y z
N MET A 1 -66.12 -50.53 -12.73
CA MET A 1 -65.51 -49.62 -13.71
C MET A 1 -64.74 -48.55 -12.94
N PHE A 2 -63.46 -48.33 -13.32
CA PHE A 2 -62.58 -47.19 -12.97
C PHE A 2 -62.16 -47.03 -11.48
N ALA A 3 -60.93 -46.72 -11.10
CA ALA A 3 -59.65 -46.61 -11.79
C ALA A 3 -58.55 -46.69 -10.70
N ARG A 4 -57.41 -47.31 -11.02
CA ARG A 4 -56.20 -47.31 -10.16
C ARG A 4 -55.44 -46.02 -10.45
N SER A 5 -55.44 -45.08 -9.50
CA SER A 5 -54.63 -43.87 -9.61
C SER A 5 -53.22 -44.15 -9.10
N LEU A 6 -52.26 -44.20 -10.02
CA LEU A 6 -50.83 -44.14 -9.73
C LEU A 6 -50.45 -42.68 -9.49
N ALA A 7 -50.07 -42.33 -8.26
CA ALA A 7 -49.45 -41.05 -7.97
C ALA A 7 -47.94 -41.17 -8.23
N ILE A 8 -47.47 -40.61 -9.35
CA ILE A 8 -46.05 -40.44 -9.65
C ILE A 8 -45.60 -39.16 -8.92
N ALA A 9 -44.91 -39.33 -7.80
CA ALA A 9 -44.24 -38.22 -7.13
C ALA A 9 -42.94 -37.91 -7.90
N ALA A 10 -42.97 -36.88 -8.75
CA ALA A 10 -41.76 -36.34 -9.36
C ALA A 10 -41.07 -35.42 -8.35
N SER A 11 -40.03 -35.92 -7.70
CA SER A 11 -39.15 -35.17 -6.83
C SER A 11 -38.24 -34.26 -7.67
N VAL A 12 -38.54 -32.97 -7.71
CA VAL A 12 -37.65 -31.94 -8.27
C VAL A 12 -36.53 -31.69 -7.25
N ALA A 13 -35.40 -32.35 -7.42
CA ALA A 13 -34.19 -32.02 -6.69
C ALA A 13 -33.57 -30.76 -7.30
N LEU A 14 -33.88 -29.59 -6.71
CA LEU A 14 -33.13 -28.36 -6.93
C LEU A 14 -31.79 -28.49 -6.22
N PHE A 15 -30.78 -29.02 -6.91
CA PHE A 15 -29.40 -28.93 -6.46
C PHE A 15 -28.90 -27.51 -6.75
N SER A 16 -28.86 -26.68 -5.71
CA SER A 16 -28.14 -25.41 -5.73
C SER A 16 -26.66 -25.70 -5.88
N GLN A 17 -26.14 -25.54 -7.09
CA GLN A 17 -24.71 -25.59 -7.38
C GLN A 17 -24.10 -24.28 -6.87
N VAL A 18 -23.72 -24.22 -5.61
CA VAL A 18 -22.74 -23.21 -5.18
C VAL A 18 -21.38 -23.68 -5.70
N ALA A 19 -21.05 -23.24 -6.92
CA ALA A 19 -19.70 -23.39 -7.43
C ALA A 19 -18.79 -22.53 -6.53
N SER A 20 -18.10 -23.19 -5.59
CA SER A 20 -16.95 -22.60 -4.94
C SER A 20 -15.93 -22.33 -6.04
N ALA A 21 -15.79 -21.08 -6.45
CA ALA A 21 -14.68 -20.65 -7.29
C ALA A 21 -13.41 -20.92 -6.47
N ALA A 22 -12.75 -22.04 -6.73
CA ALA A 22 -11.37 -22.18 -6.33
C ALA A 22 -10.61 -21.14 -7.16
N ASN A 23 -10.13 -20.08 -6.51
CA ASN A 23 -9.37 -19.02 -7.14
C ASN A 23 -8.19 -19.61 -7.90
N LYS A 24 -8.29 -19.64 -9.22
CA LYS A 24 -7.21 -20.12 -10.07
C LYS A 24 -6.07 -19.12 -9.96
N CYS A 25 -4.94 -19.56 -9.39
CA CYS A 25 -3.75 -18.74 -9.38
C CYS A 25 -3.30 -18.45 -10.82
N VAL A 26 -3.04 -17.17 -11.12
CA VAL A 26 -2.57 -16.71 -12.43
C VAL A 26 -1.23 -16.02 -12.35
N ARG A 27 -0.84 -15.55 -11.15
CA ARG A 27 0.49 -15.01 -10.88
C ARG A 27 1.10 -15.73 -9.69
N GLU A 28 2.28 -16.31 -9.91
CA GLU A 28 3.06 -16.98 -8.87
C GLU A 28 4.33 -16.20 -8.57
N TYR A 29 4.82 -16.34 -7.33
CA TYR A 29 6.10 -15.80 -6.89
C TYR A 29 6.89 -16.88 -6.16
N THR A 30 8.18 -16.97 -6.47
CA THR A 30 9.11 -17.84 -5.74
C THR A 30 9.79 -17.03 -4.64
N VAL A 31 9.55 -17.43 -3.39
CA VAL A 31 10.11 -16.78 -2.19
C VAL A 31 11.63 -16.80 -2.25
N LYS A 32 12.26 -15.66 -1.99
CA LYS A 32 13.72 -15.50 -1.93
C LYS A 32 14.19 -15.39 -0.49
N ALA A 33 15.47 -15.63 -0.27
CA ALA A 33 16.08 -15.44 1.04
C ALA A 33 15.97 -13.96 1.47
N GLY A 34 15.43 -13.72 2.66
CA GLY A 34 15.22 -12.38 3.21
C GLY A 34 13.89 -11.72 2.84
N ASP A 35 13.04 -12.38 2.04
CA ASP A 35 11.71 -11.87 1.75
C ASP A 35 10.81 -11.89 2.99
N ILE A 36 9.97 -10.85 3.11
CA ILE A 36 8.82 -10.77 4.01
C ILE A 36 7.56 -10.47 3.19
N CYS A 37 6.37 -10.68 3.75
CA CYS A 37 5.12 -10.43 3.01
C CYS A 37 5.03 -9.00 2.49
N ASP A 38 5.41 -8.00 3.30
CA ASP A 38 5.37 -6.59 2.90
C ASP A 38 6.32 -6.31 1.71
N SER A 39 7.54 -6.88 1.71
CA SER A 39 8.52 -6.66 0.63
C SER A 39 8.10 -7.36 -0.67
N ILE A 40 7.55 -8.58 -0.57
CA ILE A 40 6.96 -9.28 -1.70
C ILE A 40 5.78 -8.47 -2.26
N SER A 41 4.91 -7.99 -1.38
CA SER A 41 3.72 -7.23 -1.73
C SER A 41 4.07 -5.95 -2.48
N ALA A 42 5.01 -5.19 -1.93
CA ALA A 42 5.49 -3.93 -2.51
C ALA A 42 6.16 -4.15 -3.87
N ALA A 43 6.97 -5.20 -4.00
CA ALA A 43 7.70 -5.49 -5.24
C ALA A 43 6.81 -6.03 -6.38
N ASN A 44 5.66 -6.62 -6.05
CA ASN A 44 4.82 -7.34 -7.03
C ASN A 44 3.43 -6.73 -7.25
N ASN A 45 3.19 -5.53 -6.71
CA ASN A 45 1.90 -4.83 -6.76
C ASN A 45 0.74 -5.76 -6.35
N VAL A 46 0.86 -6.34 -5.16
CA VAL A 46 -0.19 -7.16 -4.53
C VAL A 46 -0.40 -6.63 -3.11
N SER A 47 -1.64 -6.56 -2.63
CA SER A 47 -1.87 -6.16 -1.25
C SER A 47 -1.43 -7.26 -0.29
N THR A 48 -0.98 -6.89 0.91
CA THR A 48 -0.61 -7.84 1.98
C THR A 48 -1.78 -8.77 2.32
N TYR A 49 -3.00 -8.22 2.31
CA TYR A 49 -4.24 -8.99 2.42
C TYR A 49 -4.38 -10.04 1.31
N GLN A 50 -4.27 -9.64 0.05
CA GLN A 50 -4.43 -10.57 -1.09
C GLN A 50 -3.39 -11.67 -1.02
N LEU A 51 -2.13 -11.33 -0.72
CA LEU A 51 -1.06 -12.30 -0.55
C LEU A 51 -1.41 -13.33 0.53
N ALA A 52 -1.85 -12.90 1.70
CA ALA A 52 -2.23 -13.81 2.78
C ALA A 52 -3.49 -14.62 2.43
N ALA A 53 -4.49 -14.00 1.79
CA ALA A 53 -5.76 -14.63 1.45
C ALA A 53 -5.63 -15.72 0.39
N LEU A 54 -4.70 -15.56 -0.55
CA LEU A 54 -4.45 -16.54 -1.62
C LEU A 54 -3.58 -17.72 -1.20
N ASN A 55 -2.96 -17.68 -0.02
CA ASN A 55 -2.07 -18.72 0.47
C ASN A 55 -2.50 -19.30 1.83
N PRO A 56 -3.78 -19.69 2.01
CA PRO A 56 -4.26 -20.20 3.28
C PRO A 56 -3.52 -21.50 3.66
N GLY A 57 -3.00 -21.55 4.88
CA GLY A 57 -2.25 -22.70 5.38
C GLY A 57 -0.81 -22.80 4.87
N THR A 58 -0.41 -22.00 3.88
CA THR A 58 0.99 -21.85 3.44
C THR A 58 1.65 -20.64 4.07
N ILE A 59 0.94 -19.52 4.20
CA ILE A 59 1.41 -18.34 4.93
C ILE A 59 0.61 -18.21 6.22
N ASP A 60 1.30 -18.05 7.34
CA ASP A 60 0.69 -17.83 8.65
C ASP A 60 0.23 -16.36 8.81
N PRO A 61 -0.66 -16.05 9.77
CA PRO A 61 -1.14 -14.69 9.99
C PRO A 61 -0.07 -13.66 10.38
N ALA A 62 1.12 -14.08 10.80
CA ALA A 62 2.23 -13.19 11.16
C ALA A 62 3.25 -13.04 10.01
N CYS A 63 3.03 -13.70 8.87
CA CYS A 63 4.01 -13.89 7.81
C CYS A 63 5.40 -14.38 8.30
N SER A 64 5.41 -15.22 9.33
CA SER A 64 6.67 -15.61 9.99
C SER A 64 7.29 -16.89 9.42
N ASN A 65 6.58 -17.58 8.52
CA ASN A 65 6.90 -18.92 8.08
C ASN A 65 7.33 -19.03 6.59
N LEU A 66 7.61 -17.92 5.91
CA LEU A 66 8.07 -17.94 4.52
C LEU A 66 9.35 -18.79 4.35
N GLN A 67 9.33 -19.69 3.38
CA GLN A 67 10.45 -20.59 3.07
C GLN A 67 11.07 -20.22 1.72
N PRO A 68 12.35 -19.82 1.65
CA PRO A 68 13.00 -19.57 0.36
C PRO A 68 12.90 -20.77 -0.58
N GLY A 69 12.52 -20.51 -1.83
CA GLY A 69 12.28 -21.51 -2.86
C GLY A 69 10.85 -22.03 -2.94
N SER A 70 9.97 -21.70 -1.98
CA SER A 70 8.54 -22.05 -2.11
C SER A 70 7.86 -21.17 -3.17
N SER A 71 6.92 -21.75 -3.93
CA SER A 71 6.02 -20.99 -4.80
C SER A 71 4.77 -20.60 -4.02
N ILE A 72 4.38 -19.34 -4.12
CA ILE A 72 3.17 -18.77 -3.51
C ILE A 72 2.34 -18.06 -4.58
N CYS A 73 1.04 -18.01 -4.36
CA CYS A 73 0.13 -17.30 -5.24
C CYS A 73 0.10 -15.80 -4.89
N ILE A 74 0.30 -14.93 -5.87
CA ILE A 74 0.24 -13.47 -5.70
C ILE A 74 -0.86 -12.80 -6.50
N GLY A 75 -1.64 -13.58 -7.27
CA GLY A 75 -2.80 -13.07 -8.01
C GLY A 75 -3.65 -14.21 -8.55
N SER A 76 -4.97 -14.03 -8.48
CA SER A 76 -5.97 -14.98 -8.99
C SER A 76 -6.83 -14.39 -10.09
N GLU A 77 -7.37 -15.25 -10.95
CA GLU A 77 -8.26 -14.84 -12.03
C GLU A 77 -9.49 -14.10 -11.49
N GLY A 78 -9.71 -12.86 -11.94
CA GLY A 78 -10.84 -12.02 -11.52
C GLY A 78 -10.69 -11.31 -10.17
N GLU A 79 -9.69 -11.67 -9.37
CA GLU A 79 -9.43 -11.13 -8.02
C GLU A 79 -7.92 -10.88 -7.86
N ASP A 80 -7.43 -9.88 -8.59
CA ASP A 80 -6.03 -9.42 -8.53
C ASP A 80 -6.00 -7.89 -8.54
N CYS A 81 -5.69 -7.30 -7.38
CA CYS A 81 -5.56 -5.86 -7.24
C CYS A 81 -4.21 -5.38 -7.78
N ALA A 82 -4.22 -4.86 -9.00
CA ALA A 82 -3.00 -4.40 -9.69
C ALA A 82 -2.52 -2.98 -9.31
N SER A 83 -3.26 -2.26 -8.47
CA SER A 83 -2.89 -0.91 -7.99
C SER A 83 -2.83 -0.90 -6.48
N THR A 84 -1.63 -0.64 -5.95
CA THR A 84 -1.36 -0.71 -4.51
C THR A 84 -0.73 0.57 -3.98
N TYR A 85 -0.85 0.76 -2.67
CA TYR A 85 -0.25 1.87 -1.92
C TYR A 85 0.52 1.32 -0.72
N ILE A 86 1.74 1.80 -0.50
CA ILE A 86 2.58 1.41 0.65
C ILE A 86 2.39 2.43 1.77
N VAL A 87 1.83 1.99 2.89
CA VAL A 87 1.57 2.84 4.06
C VAL A 87 2.86 3.48 4.57
N GLN A 88 2.84 4.80 4.69
CA GLN A 88 3.95 5.60 5.22
C GLN A 88 3.68 6.00 6.67
N LEU A 89 4.74 6.45 7.35
CA LEU A 89 4.63 6.93 8.73
C LEU A 89 3.64 8.10 8.82
N GLY A 90 2.65 7.97 9.71
CA GLY A 90 1.63 8.98 9.95
C GLY A 90 0.46 8.98 8.97
N ASN A 91 0.40 8.04 8.02
CA ASN A 91 -0.78 7.91 7.16
C ASN A 91 -2.02 7.46 7.96
N THR A 92 -3.14 8.10 7.65
CA THR A 92 -4.49 7.59 7.91
C THR A 92 -5.05 6.94 6.66
N CYS A 93 -6.14 6.17 6.78
CA CYS A 93 -6.82 5.60 5.61
C CYS A 93 -7.33 6.69 4.68
N GLU A 94 -7.77 7.82 5.24
CA GLU A 94 -8.23 8.98 4.46
C GLU A 94 -7.13 9.57 3.59
N ASP A 95 -5.90 9.66 4.11
CA ASP A 95 -4.75 10.08 3.32
C ASP A 95 -4.50 9.11 2.15
N VAL A 96 -4.56 7.81 2.43
CA VAL A 96 -4.29 6.75 1.45
C VAL A 96 -5.30 6.76 0.31
N TYR A 97 -6.60 6.65 0.60
CA TYR A 97 -7.61 6.55 -0.48
C TYR A 97 -7.79 7.90 -1.20
N LYS A 98 -7.55 9.05 -0.56
CA LYS A 98 -7.56 10.34 -1.27
C LYS A 98 -6.36 10.51 -2.18
N ALA A 99 -5.15 10.17 -1.72
CA ALA A 99 -3.94 10.22 -2.53
C ALA A 99 -4.04 9.32 -3.77
N ALA A 100 -4.66 8.14 -3.61
CA ALA A 100 -4.92 7.21 -4.70
C ALA A 100 -6.19 7.52 -5.54
N GLN A 101 -6.96 8.55 -5.17
CA GLN A 101 -8.23 8.92 -5.82
C GLN A 101 -9.27 7.77 -5.86
N VAL A 102 -9.37 7.00 -4.77
CA VAL A 102 -10.28 5.86 -4.62
C VAL A 102 -11.43 6.22 -3.69
N ASN A 103 -12.62 5.70 -3.98
CA ASN A 103 -13.77 5.81 -3.08
C ASN A 103 -13.52 5.02 -1.78
N SER A 104 -13.83 5.61 -0.61
CA SER A 104 -13.59 4.96 0.68
C SER A 104 -14.29 3.59 0.82
N THR A 105 -15.52 3.45 0.32
CA THR A 105 -16.23 2.16 0.32
C THR A 105 -15.49 1.11 -0.51
N ILE A 106 -15.01 1.46 -1.71
CA ILE A 106 -14.21 0.54 -2.54
C ILE A 106 -12.90 0.19 -1.84
N PHE A 107 -12.24 1.17 -1.21
CA PHE A 107 -11.03 0.95 -0.45
C PHE A 107 -11.24 -0.07 0.69
N TYR A 108 -12.26 0.07 1.52
CA TYR A 108 -12.52 -0.89 2.60
C TYR A 108 -12.97 -2.27 2.07
N LEU A 109 -13.72 -2.32 0.96
CA LEU A 109 -14.07 -3.59 0.31
C LEU A 109 -12.82 -4.32 -0.19
N ASN A 110 -11.85 -3.59 -0.72
CA ASN A 110 -10.59 -4.15 -1.19
C ASN A 110 -9.57 -4.45 -0.09
N ASN A 111 -9.77 -3.92 1.12
CA ASN A 111 -8.89 -4.13 2.27
C ASN A 111 -9.71 -4.55 3.51
N PRO A 112 -10.34 -5.75 3.52
CA PRO A 112 -11.22 -6.17 4.60
C PRO A 112 -10.53 -6.34 5.96
N GLN A 113 -9.20 -6.42 5.98
CA GLN A 113 -8.43 -6.44 7.22
C GLN A 113 -8.41 -5.09 7.92
N VAL A 114 -8.62 -3.98 7.21
CA VAL A 114 -8.55 -2.63 7.77
C VAL A 114 -9.85 -2.33 8.51
N ASN A 115 -9.74 -1.98 9.78
CA ASN A 115 -10.91 -1.61 10.58
C ASN A 115 -11.45 -0.22 10.19
N PRO A 116 -12.74 0.06 10.42
CA PRO A 116 -13.35 1.35 10.09
C PRO A 116 -12.64 2.57 10.69
N GLU A 117 -12.04 2.40 11.86
CA GLU A 117 -11.31 3.40 12.63
C GLU A 117 -9.89 3.64 12.10
N CYS A 118 -9.43 2.82 11.15
CA CYS A 118 -8.09 2.83 10.59
C CYS A 118 -6.95 2.78 11.63
N THR A 119 -7.17 2.05 12.73
CA THR A 119 -6.22 1.98 13.85
C THR A 119 -5.24 0.81 13.74
N ASN A 120 -5.41 -0.03 12.73
CA ASN A 120 -4.65 -1.28 12.59
C ASN A 120 -3.75 -1.33 11.34
N ILE A 121 -3.60 -0.21 10.61
CA ILE A 121 -2.60 -0.11 9.54
C ILE A 121 -1.21 0.20 10.11
N TYR A 122 -0.16 -0.24 9.43
CA TYR A 122 1.21 -0.04 9.89
C TYR A 122 2.16 0.34 8.73
N VAL A 123 3.29 0.96 9.05
CA VAL A 123 4.27 1.40 8.05
C VAL A 123 4.82 0.21 7.28
N GLY A 124 4.78 0.28 5.96
CA GLY A 124 5.21 -0.79 5.06
C GLY A 124 4.08 -1.73 4.61
N GLU A 125 2.91 -1.70 5.26
CA GLU A 125 1.74 -2.45 4.79
C GLU A 125 1.35 -2.00 3.38
N VAL A 126 0.98 -2.96 2.53
CA VAL A 126 0.61 -2.70 1.14
C VAL A 126 -0.90 -2.87 0.98
N LEU A 127 -1.58 -1.76 0.74
CA LEU A 127 -3.04 -1.69 0.62
C LEU A 127 -3.46 -1.67 -0.84
N CYS A 128 -4.56 -2.33 -1.17
CA CYS A 128 -5.18 -2.25 -2.48
C CYS A 128 -5.87 -0.89 -2.66
N VAL A 129 -5.53 -0.18 -3.73
CA VAL A 129 -6.11 1.11 -4.10
C VAL A 129 -6.61 1.10 -5.54
N LEU A 130 -7.10 -0.04 -6.00
CA LEU A 130 -7.83 -0.12 -7.25
C LEU A 130 -9.23 0.48 -7.07
N ASN A 131 -9.70 1.25 -8.05
CA ASN A 131 -11.04 1.86 -8.01
C ASN A 131 -12.16 0.89 -8.44
N GLU A 132 -11.90 -0.41 -8.39
CA GLU A 132 -12.84 -1.49 -8.61
C GLU A 132 -12.60 -2.58 -7.56
N VAL A 133 -13.66 -3.30 -7.17
CA VAL A 133 -13.53 -4.39 -6.21
C VAL A 133 -12.85 -5.58 -6.89
N ARG A 134 -11.69 -5.98 -6.37
CA ARG A 134 -10.84 -7.10 -6.81
C ARG A 134 -10.19 -7.75 -5.59
N VAL A 135 -11.02 -8.23 -4.68
CA VAL A 135 -10.61 -8.76 -3.39
C VAL A 135 -10.84 -10.26 -3.33
N PRO A 136 -9.84 -11.07 -2.97
CA PRO A 136 -10.08 -12.48 -2.69
C PRO A 136 -10.98 -12.66 -1.46
N PRO A 137 -11.81 -13.72 -1.42
CA PRO A 137 -12.58 -14.07 -0.24
C PRO A 137 -11.70 -14.14 1.00
N ALA A 138 -12.20 -13.59 2.11
CA ALA A 138 -11.51 -13.68 3.40
C ALA A 138 -11.32 -15.15 3.79
N PRO A 139 -10.10 -15.59 4.14
CA PRO A 139 -9.87 -16.85 4.81
C PRO A 139 -10.72 -16.95 6.08
N GLY A 140 -11.19 -18.15 6.41
CA GLY A 140 -11.85 -18.43 7.70
C GLY A 140 -10.92 -18.37 8.92
N VAL A 141 -9.73 -17.77 8.76
CA VAL A 141 -8.69 -17.58 9.78
C VAL A 141 -8.33 -16.09 9.81
N PRO A 142 -7.87 -15.56 10.95
CA PRO A 142 -7.39 -14.18 11.02
C PRO A 142 -6.26 -13.97 10.01
N ILE A 143 -6.29 -12.82 9.34
CA ILE A 143 -5.39 -12.48 8.24
C ILE A 143 -4.52 -11.32 8.72
N HIS A 144 -3.20 -11.46 8.55
CA HIS A 144 -2.19 -10.43 8.79
C HIS A 144 -2.42 -9.60 10.07
N THR A 145 -1.97 -10.14 11.19
CA THR A 145 -1.64 -9.29 12.33
C THR A 145 -0.33 -8.59 12.02
N ALA A 146 -0.31 -7.26 12.15
CA ALA A 146 0.90 -6.46 12.00
C ALA A 146 2.10 -7.18 12.62
N PRO A 147 3.23 -7.33 11.91
CA PRO A 147 4.39 -7.98 12.48
C PRO A 147 4.74 -7.27 13.80
N ALA A 148 5.04 -8.05 14.84
CA ALA A 148 5.49 -7.50 16.10
C ALA A 148 6.82 -6.79 15.84
N THR A 149 6.77 -5.48 15.56
CA THR A 149 7.97 -4.69 15.34
C THR A 149 8.73 -4.63 16.66
N THR A 150 9.80 -5.41 16.77
CA THR A 150 10.97 -4.95 17.50
C THR A 150 11.49 -3.76 16.72
N ALA A 151 11.04 -2.56 17.06
CA ALA A 151 11.65 -1.32 16.61
C ALA A 151 13.06 -1.25 17.21
N THR A 152 14.01 -1.97 16.62
CA THR A 152 15.42 -1.69 16.84
C THR A 152 15.72 -0.47 15.98
N LEU A 153 15.86 0.68 16.64
CA LEU A 153 16.50 1.87 16.08
C LEU A 153 17.89 1.46 15.57
N ALA A 154 18.01 1.13 14.30
CA ALA A 154 19.28 1.10 13.61
C ALA A 154 19.69 2.54 13.30
N ASN A 155 20.07 3.29 14.33
CA ASN A 155 21.03 4.37 14.17
C ASN A 155 22.35 3.71 13.75
N GLY A 156 22.60 3.64 12.44
CA GLY A 156 23.75 2.90 11.95
C GLY A 156 23.92 2.90 10.44
N ALA A 157 23.77 4.06 9.80
CA ALA A 157 24.35 4.30 8.48
C ALA A 157 25.32 5.49 8.57
N PRO A 158 26.61 5.33 8.24
CA PRO A 158 27.54 6.44 8.21
C PRO A 158 27.19 7.36 7.04
N ALA A 159 27.04 8.66 7.34
CA ALA A 159 26.94 9.72 6.37
C ALA A 159 28.11 9.60 5.38
N THR A 160 27.79 9.22 4.14
CA THR A 160 28.78 9.14 3.07
C THR A 160 28.82 10.51 2.39
N SER A 161 30.03 11.05 2.36
CA SER A 161 30.43 12.41 2.03
C SER A 161 30.00 12.89 0.64
N THR A 162 29.36 14.05 0.60
CA THR A 162 29.32 14.95 -0.57
C THR A 162 30.74 15.45 -0.89
N PRO A 163 31.18 15.48 -2.16
CA PRO A 163 32.47 16.06 -2.53
C PRO A 163 32.45 17.59 -2.39
N ALA A 164 33.45 18.10 -1.69
CA ALA A 164 33.72 19.51 -1.45
C ALA A 164 34.02 20.24 -2.78
N VAL A 165 33.32 21.35 -3.02
CA VAL A 165 33.67 22.33 -4.04
C VAL A 165 34.85 23.15 -3.51
N THR A 166 35.98 23.02 -4.21
CA THR A 166 37.20 23.80 -4.00
C THR A 166 36.94 25.27 -4.30
N THR A 167 37.07 26.13 -3.28
CA THR A 167 37.31 27.56 -3.47
C THR A 167 38.61 27.91 -2.76
N THR A 168 39.56 28.45 -3.53
CA THR A 168 40.85 28.95 -3.04
C THR A 168 40.81 30.48 -3.12
N PRO A 169 41.40 31.20 -2.13
CA PRO A 169 41.05 32.59 -1.84
C PRO A 169 41.91 33.59 -2.62
N ALA A 170 41.35 34.76 -2.91
CA ALA A 170 42.08 35.94 -3.37
C ALA A 170 41.87 37.10 -2.39
N ALA A 171 43.00 37.74 -2.06
CA ALA A 171 43.23 38.60 -0.92
C ALA A 171 42.65 40.02 -1.06
N ALA A 172 42.41 40.63 0.10
CA ALA A 172 42.22 42.07 0.29
C ALA A 172 43.49 42.87 -0.10
N PRO A 173 43.33 44.17 -0.36
CA PRO A 173 43.98 45.13 0.52
C PRO A 173 43.08 46.31 0.93
N THR A 174 43.66 47.09 1.83
CA THR A 174 43.06 47.90 2.90
C THR A 174 42.96 49.41 2.59
N SER A 175 42.04 50.08 3.30
CA SER A 175 42.09 51.45 3.85
C SER A 175 41.74 52.71 3.02
N THR A 176 40.60 53.31 3.43
CA THR A 176 40.47 54.65 4.09
C THR A 176 40.61 55.96 3.26
N LYS A 177 39.49 56.71 3.20
CA LYS A 177 39.29 58.14 3.62
C LYS A 177 38.73 59.14 2.57
N VAL A 178 37.51 59.63 2.87
CA VAL A 178 36.92 61.00 2.75
C VAL A 178 36.97 61.76 1.41
N ALA A 179 35.78 62.12 0.86
CA ALA A 179 35.27 63.51 0.74
C ALA A 179 33.97 63.59 -0.12
N GLU A 180 32.94 64.21 0.48
CA GLU A 180 31.89 65.11 -0.02
C GLU A 180 31.67 65.37 -1.54
N ALA A 181 30.40 65.29 -1.99
CA ALA A 181 29.60 66.38 -2.60
C ALA A 181 28.56 65.89 -3.66
N GLY A 182 27.34 66.43 -3.60
CA GLY A 182 26.32 66.49 -4.68
C GLY A 182 25.31 65.33 -4.66
N ASP A 183 24.10 65.47 -4.11
CA ASP A 183 22.93 66.20 -4.66
C ASP A 183 22.40 65.58 -5.96
N THR A 184 21.30 64.83 -5.86
CA THR A 184 19.97 65.27 -6.35
C THR A 184 18.91 64.22 -5.96
N ASP A 185 17.95 64.69 -5.18
CA ASP A 185 16.61 64.13 -4.99
C ASP A 185 15.93 63.84 -6.33
N GLU A 186 15.28 62.68 -6.47
CA GLU A 186 14.15 62.46 -7.39
C GLU A 186 13.33 61.25 -6.93
N ASP A 187 12.43 61.54 -5.99
CA ASP A 187 11.03 61.11 -5.95
C ASP A 187 10.66 59.62 -6.14
N LEU A 188 10.40 58.97 -5.00
CA LEU A 188 9.29 58.01 -4.83
C LEU A 188 7.95 58.73 -5.10
N PRO A 189 6.85 58.10 -5.57
CA PRO A 189 5.97 57.36 -4.65
C PRO A 189 5.15 56.19 -5.28
N PHE A 190 5.10 55.04 -4.61
CA PHE A 190 4.03 54.53 -3.72
C PHE A 190 2.76 53.97 -4.39
N CYS A 191 2.45 52.77 -3.90
CA CYS A 191 1.16 52.13 -3.67
C CYS A 191 -0.08 53.02 -3.72
N ASP A 192 -1.14 52.50 -4.36
CA ASP A 192 -2.57 52.55 -4.02
C ASP A 192 -3.32 52.17 -5.34
N GLU A 193 -4.31 51.29 -5.40
CA GLU A 193 -5.58 51.35 -4.69
C GLU A 193 -6.28 49.97 -4.59
N LEU A 194 -6.97 49.81 -3.46
CA LEU A 194 -8.11 48.93 -3.26
C LEU A 194 -9.37 49.58 -3.84
N PHE A 195 -10.16 48.83 -4.61
CA PHE A 195 -11.64 48.90 -4.64
C PHE A 195 -12.21 47.53 -4.99
#